data_AF-A0A6I4ZX72-F1
#
_entry.id   AF-A0A6I4ZX72-F1
#
_cell.length_a   1.000
_cell.length_b   1.000
_cell.length_c   1.000
_cell.angle_alpha   90.00
_cell.angle_beta   90.00
_cell.angle_gamma   90.00
#
_symmetry.space_group_name_H-M   'P 1'
#
loop_
_entity.id
_entity.type
_entity.pdbx_description
1 polymer ?
#
loop_
_entity_poly.entity_id
_entity_poly.type
_entity_poly.pdbx_seq_one_letter_code
_entity_poly.pdbx_strand_id
1 'polypeptide(L)'
;MIAFHVRLLSQMSKTDHYPFTKMILEKGLKEEEYQEVLSLLHTLQNMYEEQKEEGLLDYTSLLIHFAGMLNMKLHPDDTMDALHKEGKYEELMEEFKKCLVNVI
;
A
#
# COMPACT_ATOMS: atom_id res chain seq x y z
N MET A 1 -11.29 18.40 -1.13
CA MET A 1 -9.99 18.29 -1.81
C MET A 1 -8.89 19.08 -1.10
N ILE A 2 -8.88 20.43 -1.14
CA ILE A 2 -7.78 21.24 -0.54
C ILE A 2 -7.60 20.96 0.97
N ALA A 3 -8.68 20.92 1.75
CA ALA A 3 -8.58 20.66 3.19
C ALA A 3 -7.99 19.28 3.53
N PHE A 4 -8.23 18.27 2.70
CA PHE A 4 -7.65 16.94 2.87
C PHE A 4 -6.14 16.94 2.59
N HIS A 5 -5.70 17.51 1.46
CA HIS A 5 -4.28 17.58 1.13
C HIS A 5 -3.50 18.45 2.12
N VAL A 6 -4.07 19.56 2.59
CA VAL A 6 -3.46 20.38 3.66
C VAL A 6 -3.32 19.59 4.97
N ARG A 7 -4.31 18.76 5.33
CA ARG A 7 -4.22 17.87 6.49
C ARG A 7 -3.09 16.83 6.34
N LEU A 8 -2.99 16.17 5.18
CA LEU A 8 -1.90 15.23 4.91
C LEU A 8 -0.52 15.91 5.02
N LEU A 9 -0.36 17.09 4.42
CA LEU A 9 0.88 17.87 4.51
C LEU A 9 1.24 18.25 5.94
N SER A 10 0.24 18.58 6.78
CA SER A 10 0.49 18.94 8.18
C SER A 10 0.98 17.76 9.05
N GLN A 11 0.71 16.53 8.61
CA GLN A 11 1.15 15.31 9.31
C GLN A 11 2.59 14.93 8.95
N MET A 12 3.16 15.52 7.89
CA MET A 12 4.54 15.29 7.48
C MET A 12 5.48 16.14 8.36
N SER A 13 6.26 15.50 9.23
CA SER A 13 7.31 16.20 9.99
C SER A 13 8.49 16.63 9.10
N LYS A 14 9.28 17.63 9.53
CA LYS A 14 10.42 18.20 8.76
C LYS A 14 11.58 17.23 8.47
N THR A 15 11.50 15.98 8.92
CA THR A 15 12.45 14.92 8.58
C THR A 15 11.70 13.93 7.68
N ASP A 16 11.90 14.07 6.37
CA ASP A 16 11.18 13.36 5.30
C ASP A 16 11.25 11.84 5.41
N HIS A 17 10.14 11.19 5.79
CA HIS A 17 9.93 9.74 5.63
C HIS A 17 8.47 9.39 5.26
N TYR A 18 7.85 10.13 4.33
CA TYR A 18 6.47 9.87 3.90
C TYR A 18 6.26 9.68 2.38
N PRO A 19 6.97 8.74 1.71
CA PRO A 19 6.83 8.52 0.27
C PRO A 19 5.44 8.08 -0.21
N PHE A 20 4.68 7.30 0.57
CA PHE A 20 3.32 6.93 0.19
C PHE A 20 2.37 8.13 0.29
N THR A 21 2.42 8.86 1.40
CA THR A 21 1.62 10.08 1.61
C THR A 21 1.92 11.14 0.56
N LYS A 22 3.20 11.31 0.20
CA LYS A 22 3.63 12.16 -0.91
C LYS A 22 3.03 11.70 -2.24
N MET A 23 3.04 10.41 -2.52
CA MET A 23 2.42 9.84 -3.72
C MET A 23 0.92 10.13 -3.78
N ILE A 24 0.18 10.02 -2.67
CA ILE A 24 -1.26 10.36 -2.60
C ILE A 24 -1.50 11.81 -3.03
N LEU A 25 -0.67 12.73 -2.54
CA LEU A 25 -0.74 14.15 -2.87
C LEU A 25 -0.39 14.42 -4.34
N GLU A 26 0.74 13.89 -4.82
CA GLU A 26 1.24 14.11 -6.18
C GLU A 26 0.32 13.53 -7.25
N LYS A 27 -0.30 12.38 -6.98
CA LYS A 27 -1.28 11.74 -7.87
C LYS A 27 -2.69 12.32 -7.73
N GLY A 28 -2.88 13.29 -6.84
CA GLY A 28 -4.15 14.00 -6.68
C GLY A 28 -5.30 13.09 -6.28
N LEU A 29 -5.05 12.14 -5.38
CA LEU A 29 -6.13 11.30 -4.84
C LEU A 29 -7.05 12.15 -3.98
N LYS A 30 -8.34 11.91 -4.12
CA LYS A 30 -9.39 12.43 -3.24
C LYS A 30 -9.39 11.64 -1.92
N GLU A 31 -10.08 12.18 -0.93
CA GLU A 31 -10.17 11.57 0.39
C GLU A 31 -10.83 10.19 0.30
N GLU A 32 -11.88 10.05 -0.52
CA GLU A 32 -12.58 8.78 -0.72
C GLU A 32 -11.66 7.73 -1.38
N GLU A 33 -10.95 8.12 -2.45
CA GLU A 33 -9.97 7.25 -3.13
C GLU A 33 -8.84 6.81 -2.19
N TYR A 34 -8.38 7.70 -1.32
CA TYR A 34 -7.38 7.38 -0.31
C TYR A 34 -7.93 6.39 0.74
N GLN A 35 -9.16 6.58 1.20
CA GLN A 35 -9.81 5.64 2.12
C GLN A 35 -10.02 4.27 1.48
N GLU A 36 -10.38 4.20 0.19
CA GLU A 36 -10.48 2.94 -0.56
C GLU A 36 -9.15 2.20 -0.60
N VAL A 37 -8.04 2.90 -0.86
CA VAL A 37 -6.70 2.30 -0.84
C VAL A 37 -6.35 1.78 0.56
N LEU A 38 -6.60 2.56 1.62
CA LEU A 38 -6.36 2.10 2.99
C LEU A 38 -7.23 0.90 3.37
N SER A 39 -8.49 0.88 2.93
CA SER A 39 -9.40 -0.24 3.16
C SER A 39 -8.88 -1.50 2.47
N LEU A 40 -8.43 -1.40 1.22
CA LEU A 40 -7.81 -2.51 0.50
C LEU A 40 -6.59 -3.05 1.24
N LEU A 41 -5.67 -2.18 1.65
CA LEU A 41 -4.45 -2.58 2.37
C LEU A 41 -4.76 -3.26 3.71
N HIS A 42 -5.73 -2.75 4.48
CA HIS A 42 -6.18 -3.38 5.71
C HIS A 42 -6.78 -4.76 5.43
N THR A 43 -7.67 -4.90 4.45
CA THR A 43 -8.25 -6.20 4.08
C THR A 43 -7.16 -7.21 3.70
N LEU A 44 -6.19 -6.82 2.88
CA LEU A 44 -5.10 -7.69 2.48
C LEU A 44 -4.18 -8.07 3.65
N GLN A 45 -3.92 -7.15 4.57
CA GLN A 45 -3.13 -7.42 5.76
C GLN A 45 -3.80 -8.45 6.66
N ASN A 46 -5.11 -8.32 6.91
CA ASN A 46 -5.85 -9.28 7.74
C ASN A 46 -5.85 -10.67 7.08
N MET A 47 -6.09 -10.73 5.76
CA MET A 47 -6.03 -12.00 5.02
C MET A 47 -4.63 -12.62 5.06
N TYR A 48 -3.58 -11.80 4.99
CA TYR A 48 -2.20 -12.26 5.10
C TYR A 48 -1.91 -12.84 6.49
N GLU A 49 -2.31 -12.16 7.55
CA GLU A 49 -2.14 -12.63 8.93
C GLU A 49 -2.87 -13.96 9.16
N GLU A 50 -4.13 -14.06 8.73
CA GLU A 50 -4.92 -15.30 8.78
C GLU A 50 -4.21 -16.45 8.02
N GLN A 51 -3.81 -16.20 6.77
CA GLN A 51 -3.13 -17.21 5.95
C GLN A 51 -1.75 -17.62 6.54
N LYS A 52 -1.03 -16.68 7.15
CA LYS A 52 0.24 -16.92 7.81
C LYS A 52 0.06 -17.79 9.07
N GLU A 53 -0.97 -17.54 9.86
CA GLU A 53 -1.33 -18.38 11.02
C GLU A 53 -1.72 -19.80 10.61
N GLU A 54 -2.37 -19.96 9.45
CA GLU A 54 -2.70 -21.26 8.85
C GLU A 54 -1.49 -21.98 8.21
N GLY A 55 -0.32 -21.34 8.17
CA GLY A 55 0.92 -21.91 7.63
C GLY A 55 1.02 -21.88 6.11
N LEU A 56 0.25 -21.03 5.43
CA LEU A 56 0.36 -20.82 3.99
C LEU A 56 1.69 -20.13 3.65
N LEU A 57 2.26 -20.48 2.50
CA LEU A 57 3.55 -19.93 2.02
C LEU A 57 3.44 -19.24 0.65
N ASP A 58 2.28 -19.33 -0.01
CA ASP A 58 2.03 -18.71 -1.31
C ASP A 58 0.96 -17.62 -1.17
N TYR A 59 1.39 -16.38 -1.37
CA TYR A 59 0.57 -15.18 -1.27
C TYR A 59 0.30 -14.54 -2.64
N THR A 60 0.53 -15.27 -3.74
CA THR A 60 0.35 -14.76 -5.11
C THR A 60 -1.09 -14.27 -5.35
N SER A 61 -2.08 -14.93 -4.74
CA SER A 61 -3.49 -14.51 -4.83
C SER A 61 -3.73 -13.12 -4.21
N LEU A 62 -3.08 -12.81 -3.08
CA LEU A 62 -3.14 -11.50 -2.44
C LEU A 62 -2.44 -10.43 -3.29
N LEU A 63 -1.31 -10.75 -3.92
CA LEU A 63 -0.63 -9.85 -4.84
C LEU A 63 -1.49 -9.53 -6.08
N ILE A 64 -2.12 -10.54 -6.68
CA ILE A 64 -3.04 -10.33 -7.81
C ILE A 64 -4.21 -9.44 -7.37
N HIS A 65 -4.76 -9.68 -6.18
CA HIS A 65 -5.84 -8.85 -5.64
C HIS A 65 -5.38 -7.40 -5.41
N PHE A 66 -4.20 -7.19 -4.85
CA PHE A 66 -3.58 -5.88 -4.70
C PHE A 66 -3.46 -5.17 -6.05
N ALA A 67 -2.80 -5.77 -7.04
CA ALA A 67 -2.58 -5.16 -8.34
C ALA A 67 -3.88 -4.89 -9.11
N GLY A 68 -4.89 -5.76 -8.96
CA GLY A 68 -6.19 -5.62 -9.64
C GLY A 68 -7.12 -4.58 -9.03
N MET A 69 -7.05 -4.35 -7.71
CA MET A 69 -7.98 -3.46 -7.00
C MET A 69 -7.35 -2.14 -6.58
N LEU A 70 -6.03 -1.99 -6.70
CA LEU A 70 -5.37 -0.74 -6.41
C LEU A 70 -5.94 0.40 -7.28
N ASN A 71 -6.07 1.58 -6.68
CA ASN A 71 -6.55 2.75 -7.42
C ASN A 71 -5.68 2.99 -8.66
N MET A 72 -6.30 3.14 -9.83
CA MET A 72 -5.63 3.25 -11.14
C MET A 72 -4.61 4.40 -11.26
N LYS A 73 -4.64 5.38 -10.35
CA LYS A 73 -3.66 6.48 -10.30
C LYS A 73 -2.32 6.05 -9.69
N LEU A 74 -2.28 4.89 -9.05
CA LEU A 74 -1.14 4.33 -8.34
C LEU A 74 -0.58 3.14 -9.10
N HIS A 75 0.75 3.08 -9.24
CA HIS A 75 1.42 1.92 -9.80
C HIS A 75 1.69 0.90 -8.68
N PRO A 76 1.43 -0.41 -8.86
CA PRO A 76 1.62 -1.41 -7.81
C PRO A 76 3.04 -1.41 -7.23
N ASP A 77 4.07 -1.47 -8.09
CA ASP A 77 5.47 -1.52 -7.65
C ASP A 77 5.88 -0.27 -6.84
N ASP A 78 5.58 0.92 -7.37
CA ASP A 78 5.86 2.18 -6.70
C ASP A 78 5.15 2.26 -5.34
N THR A 79 3.91 1.76 -5.29
CA THR A 79 3.08 1.79 -4.07
C THR A 79 3.65 0.86 -3.01
N MET A 80 4.05 -0.36 -3.39
CA MET A 80 4.70 -1.30 -2.46
C MET A 80 5.98 -0.72 -1.88
N ASP A 81 6.82 -0.12 -2.73
CA ASP A 81 8.05 0.52 -2.29
C ASP A 81 7.81 1.73 -1.39
N ALA A 82 6.80 2.54 -1.69
CA ALA A 82 6.44 3.70 -0.90
C ALA A 82 5.87 3.31 0.46
N LEU A 83 5.01 2.28 0.54
CA LEU A 83 4.48 1.76 1.79
C LEU A 83 5.60 1.16 2.66
N HIS A 84 6.46 0.34 2.06
CA HIS A 84 7.59 -0.26 2.75
C HIS A 84 8.55 0.81 3.32
N LYS A 85 8.87 1.85 2.54
CA LYS A 85 9.72 2.96 3.01
C LYS A 85 9.07 3.83 4.09
N GLU A 86 7.73 3.84 4.18
CA GLU A 86 6.99 4.47 5.28
C GLU A 86 6.85 3.57 6.52
N GLY A 87 7.36 2.34 6.47
CA GLY A 87 7.18 1.34 7.52
C GLY A 87 5.73 0.86 7.70
N LYS A 88 4.95 0.89 6.61
CA LYS A 88 3.55 0.44 6.60
C LYS A 88 3.44 -0.89 5.88
N TYR A 89 2.71 -1.83 6.50
CA TYR A 89 2.45 -3.16 5.93
C TYR A 89 3.75 -3.89 5.51
N GLU A 90 4.84 -3.69 6.28
CA GLU A 90 6.20 -4.09 5.87
C GLU A 90 6.30 -5.56 5.46
N GLU A 91 5.83 -6.48 6.31
CA GLU A 91 5.88 -7.92 6.04
C GLU A 91 5.09 -8.29 4.77
N LEU A 92 3.89 -7.73 4.61
CA LEU A 92 3.05 -7.96 3.42
C LEU A 92 3.73 -7.48 2.14
N MET A 93 4.33 -6.29 2.17
CA MET A 93 5.04 -5.73 1.00
C MET A 93 6.26 -6.58 0.64
N GLU A 94 6.99 -7.10 1.63
CA GLU A 94 8.12 -8.00 1.40
C GLU A 94 7.68 -9.34 0.81
N GLU A 95 6.56 -9.91 1.26
CA GLU A 95 6.00 -11.14 0.66
C GLU A 95 5.53 -10.91 -0.78
N PHE A 96 4.90 -9.77 -1.07
CA PHE A 96 4.52 -9.41 -2.44
C PHE A 96 5.74 -9.30 -3.36
N LYS A 97 6.84 -8.70 -2.89
CA LYS A 97 8.10 -8.64 -3.64
C LYS A 97 8.69 -10.02 -3.92
N LYS A 98 8.64 -10.94 -2.96
CA LYS A 98 9.08 -12.33 -3.16
C LYS A 98 8.23 -13.05 -4.22
N CYS A 99 6.91 -12.83 -4.20
CA CYS A 99 6.00 -13.41 -5.19
C CYS A 99 6.36 -12.96 -6.62
N LEU A 100 6.71 -11.68 -6.82
CA LEU A 100 7.12 -11.16 -8.13
C LEU A 100 8.38 -11.84 -8.69
N VAL A 101 9.36 -12.16 -7.84
CA VAL A 101 10.61 -12.84 -8.26
C VAL A 101 10.35 -14.28 -8.69
N ASN A 102 9.33 -14.94 -8.13
CA ASN A 102 8.99 -16.33 -8.43
C ASN A 102 8.07 -16.49 -9.68
N VAL A 103 7.62 -15.40 -10.29
CA VAL A 103 6.73 -15.40 -11.47
C VAL A 103 7.49 -15.22 -12.80
N ILE A 104 8.83 -15.08 -12.76
CA ILE A 104 9.71 -14.91 -13.94
C ILE A 104 10.59 -16.14 -14.16
#